data_AF-A0A973HXT5-F1
#
_entry.id   AF-A0A973HXT5-F1
#
_cell.length_a   1.000
_cell.length_b   1.000
_cell.length_c   1.000
_cell.angle_alpha   90.00
_cell.angle_beta   90.00
_cell.angle_gamma   90.00
#
_symmetry.space_group_name_H-M   'P 1'
#
loop_
_entity.id
_entity.type
_entity.pdbx_description
1 polymer ?
#
loop_
_entity_poly.entity_id
_entity_poly.type
_entity_poly.pdbx_seq_one_letter_code
_entity_poly.pdbx_strand_id
1 'polypeptide(L)'
;MSNIGDVIRTLREEKGVTAKDLAARIGLSASQMSRLESGQRRVNSEVLARIARALEVKPSEFFEEVDSSTIRPLSRSAATPLRCAIGKVLRSARRQKHWTVEDIARKTSTSRAFCISVEGGRRSGFESDFIRKACRVLGLQPVDLLASVEEILDVSDIISHQKDQPRSLPAGDSPPGIPLIASELTAYPE
;
A
#
# COMPACT_ATOMS: atom_id res chain seq x y z
N MET A 1 8.08 15.23 0.65
CA MET A 1 7.95 13.94 -0.05
C MET A 1 9.24 13.73 -0.80
N SER A 2 10.16 12.93 -0.27
CA SER A 2 11.42 12.59 -0.95
C SER A 2 11.08 11.72 -2.16
N ASN A 3 11.40 12.19 -3.36
CA ASN A 3 11.21 11.40 -4.57
C ASN A 3 12.37 10.42 -4.69
N ILE A 4 12.16 9.28 -5.37
CA ILE A 4 13.21 8.30 -5.67
C ILE A 4 14.42 8.97 -6.36
N GLY A 5 14.18 10.02 -7.15
CA GLY A 5 15.22 10.80 -7.80
C GLY A 5 16.12 11.55 -6.82
N ASP A 6 15.56 12.08 -5.73
CA ASP A 6 16.33 12.77 -4.69
C ASP A 6 17.23 11.78 -3.95
N VAL A 7 16.71 10.59 -3.63
CA VAL A 7 17.48 9.51 -2.98
C VAL A 7 18.63 9.05 -3.88
N ILE A 8 18.41 8.91 -5.19
CA ILE A 8 19.48 8.57 -6.15
C ILE A 8 20.56 9.65 -6.15
N ARG A 9 20.19 10.94 -6.11
CA ARG A 9 21.15 12.04 -6.04
C ARG A 9 21.98 11.98 -4.76
N THR A 10 21.34 11.79 -3.62
CA THR A 10 22.02 11.68 -2.31
C THR A 10 23.03 10.54 -2.30
N LEU A 11 22.60 9.32 -2.67
CA LEU A 11 23.48 8.15 -2.72
C LEU A 11 24.65 8.34 -3.70
N ARG A 12 24.39 9.01 -4.83
CA ARG A 12 25.43 9.35 -5.81
C ARG A 12 26.47 10.30 -5.21
N GLU A 13 26.03 11.32 -4.50
CA GLU A 13 26.90 12.33 -3.87
C GLU A 13 27.71 11.75 -2.71
N GLU A 14 27.12 10.88 -1.90
CA GLU A 14 27.82 10.13 -0.83
C GLU A 14 28.93 9.23 -1.38
N LYS A 15 28.73 8.66 -2.58
CA LYS A 15 29.74 7.85 -3.27
C LYS A 15 30.73 8.69 -4.09
N GLY A 16 30.61 10.02 -4.11
CA GLY A 16 31.48 10.91 -4.86
C GLY A 16 31.42 10.73 -6.38
N VAL A 17 30.34 10.17 -6.92
CA VAL A 17 30.18 9.89 -8.35
C VAL A 17 29.47 11.06 -9.03
N THR A 18 29.90 11.49 -10.22
CA THR A 18 29.17 12.55 -10.94
C THR A 18 27.93 11.99 -11.66
N ALA A 19 26.91 12.83 -11.91
CA ALA A 19 25.72 12.41 -12.66
C ALA A 19 26.07 11.88 -14.06
N LYS A 20 27.11 12.44 -14.69
CA LYS A 20 27.62 11.99 -15.99
C LYS A 20 28.24 10.60 -15.90
N ASP A 21 29.05 10.35 -14.88
CA ASP A 21 29.72 9.06 -14.68
C ASP A 21 28.72 7.97 -14.33
N LEU A 22 27.75 8.28 -13.47
CA LEU A 22 26.68 7.34 -13.14
C LEU A 22 25.88 6.99 -14.40
N ALA A 23 25.52 7.99 -15.21
CA ALA A 23 24.80 7.78 -16.47
C ALA A 23 25.59 6.87 -17.42
N ALA A 24 26.89 7.11 -17.58
CA ALA A 24 27.77 6.28 -18.41
C ALA A 24 27.82 4.82 -17.92
N ARG A 25 27.97 4.60 -16.60
CA ARG A 25 27.98 3.25 -15.98
C ARG A 25 26.68 2.47 -16.23
N ILE A 26 25.55 3.17 -16.34
CA ILE A 26 24.24 2.55 -16.59
C ILE A 26 23.72 2.78 -18.01
N GLY A 27 24.58 3.14 -18.97
CA GLY A 27 24.20 3.30 -20.38
C GLY A 27 23.06 4.28 -20.63
N LEU A 28 22.99 5.37 -19.86
CA LEU A 28 22.07 6.49 -20.08
C LEU A 28 22.86 7.77 -20.41
N SER A 29 22.18 8.76 -20.99
CA SER A 29 22.78 10.09 -21.16
C SER A 29 22.72 10.92 -19.88
N ALA A 30 23.62 11.89 -19.72
CA ALA A 30 23.61 12.80 -18.57
C ALA A 30 22.27 13.57 -18.44
N SER A 31 21.63 13.91 -19.57
CA SER A 31 20.29 14.51 -19.59
C SER A 31 19.21 13.55 -19.07
N GLN A 32 19.31 12.25 -19.39
CA GLN A 32 18.39 11.24 -18.85
C GLN A 32 18.60 11.05 -17.35
N MET A 33 19.84 11.08 -16.86
CA MET A 33 20.13 11.02 -15.42
C MET A 33 19.57 12.23 -14.68
N SER A 34 19.81 13.44 -15.18
CA SER A 34 19.27 14.67 -14.58
C SER A 34 17.75 14.67 -14.50
N ARG A 35 17.05 14.17 -15.54
CA ARG A 35 15.59 14.01 -15.54
C ARG A 35 15.09 12.95 -14.56
N LEU A 36 15.87 11.91 -14.30
CA LEU A 36 15.56 10.89 -13.28
C LEU A 36 15.74 11.48 -11.88
N GLU A 37 16.85 12.15 -11.61
CA GLU A 37 17.14 12.76 -10.30
C GLU A 37 16.18 13.91 -9.97
N SER A 38 15.74 14.70 -10.96
CA SER A 38 14.74 15.77 -10.76
C SER A 38 13.29 15.27 -10.68
N GLY A 39 13.06 13.96 -10.83
CA GLY A 39 11.71 13.37 -10.79
C GLY A 39 10.85 13.66 -12.01
N GLN A 40 11.39 14.32 -13.05
CA GLN A 40 10.71 14.59 -14.32
C GLN A 40 10.47 13.30 -15.14
N ARG A 41 11.25 12.24 -14.85
CA ARG A 41 11.08 10.91 -15.44
C ARG A 41 10.90 9.86 -14.34
N ARG A 42 9.90 8.98 -14.50
CA ARG A 42 9.73 7.82 -13.62
C ARG A 42 10.90 6.85 -13.77
N VAL A 43 11.47 6.44 -12.65
CA VAL A 43 12.48 5.38 -12.57
C VAL A 43 11.77 4.04 -12.63
N ASN A 44 12.15 3.16 -13.55
CA ASN A 44 11.67 1.77 -13.58
C ASN A 44 12.58 0.86 -12.74
N SER A 45 12.10 -0.33 -12.40
CA SER A 45 12.83 -1.29 -11.57
C SER A 45 14.18 -1.71 -12.17
N GLU A 46 14.25 -1.83 -13.49
CA GLU A 46 15.48 -2.20 -14.19
C GLU A 46 16.57 -1.13 -14.08
N VAL A 47 16.24 0.14 -14.36
CA VAL A 47 17.16 1.26 -14.21
C VAL A 47 17.58 1.42 -12.75
N LEU A 48 16.66 1.26 -11.80
CA LEU A 48 16.97 1.31 -10.38
C LEU A 48 17.97 0.20 -9.98
N ALA A 49 17.77 -1.03 -10.48
CA ALA A 49 18.68 -2.14 -10.22
C ALA A 49 20.07 -1.94 -10.85
N ARG A 50 20.16 -1.22 -11.97
CA ARG A 50 21.44 -0.84 -12.60
C ARG A 50 22.14 0.25 -11.79
N ILE A 51 21.40 1.24 -11.29
CA ILE A 51 21.92 2.28 -10.40
C ILE A 51 22.44 1.67 -9.10
N ALA A 52 21.69 0.75 -8.48
CA ALA A 52 22.08 0.03 -7.27
C ALA A 52 23.45 -0.64 -7.44
N ARG A 53 23.62 -1.36 -8.56
CA ARG A 53 24.88 -2.03 -8.92
C ARG A 53 26.01 -1.04 -9.18
N ALA A 54 25.73 0.07 -9.86
CA ALA A 54 26.75 1.07 -10.20
C ALA A 54 27.23 1.91 -8.99
N LEU A 55 26.41 2.02 -7.95
CA LEU A 55 26.70 2.72 -6.69
C LEU A 55 27.12 1.77 -5.55
N GLU A 56 27.10 0.45 -5.79
CA GLU A 56 27.40 -0.59 -4.80
C GLU A 56 26.54 -0.47 -3.52
N VAL A 57 25.24 -0.23 -3.72
CA VAL A 57 24.23 -0.12 -2.65
C VAL A 57 23.16 -1.19 -2.82
N LYS A 58 22.50 -1.56 -1.73
CA LYS A 58 21.35 -2.46 -1.79
C LYS A 58 20.15 -1.71 -2.36
N PRO A 59 19.29 -2.35 -3.17
CA PRO A 59 18.06 -1.72 -3.64
C PRO A 59 17.14 -1.21 -2.52
N SER A 60 17.25 -1.77 -1.30
CA SER A 60 16.52 -1.31 -0.11
C SER A 60 16.89 0.12 0.31
N GLU A 61 18.12 0.56 0.07
CA GLU A 61 18.61 1.90 0.46
C GLU A 61 17.89 3.02 -0.31
N PHE A 62 17.33 2.72 -1.49
CA PHE A 62 16.47 3.69 -2.20
C PHE A 62 15.12 3.94 -1.51
N PHE A 63 14.76 3.10 -0.53
CA PHE A 63 13.47 3.12 0.14
C PHE A 63 13.60 3.41 1.65
N GLU A 64 14.80 3.73 2.16
CA GLU A 64 15.02 4.06 3.57
C GLU A 64 14.68 5.52 3.86
N GLU A 65 13.39 5.73 4.08
CA GLU A 65 12.74 6.61 5.06
C GLU A 65 11.24 6.56 4.74
N VAL A 66 10.69 5.34 4.71
CA VAL A 66 9.26 5.19 4.93
C VAL A 66 9.11 5.30 6.44
N ASP A 67 9.00 6.54 6.89
CA ASP A 67 8.50 6.90 8.20
C ASP A 67 7.40 5.88 8.57
N SER A 68 7.55 5.15 9.67
CA SER A 68 6.62 4.06 10.03
C SER A 68 5.16 4.56 10.20
N SER A 69 5.00 5.89 10.29
CA SER A 69 3.75 6.64 10.15
C SER A 69 3.05 6.46 8.78
N THR A 70 3.80 6.05 7.75
CA THR A 70 3.38 5.77 6.37
C THR A 70 3.41 4.27 6.06
N ILE A 71 3.35 3.39 7.08
CA ILE A 71 2.87 2.03 6.87
C ILE A 71 1.45 2.14 6.30
N ARG A 72 1.32 2.18 4.97
CA ARG A 72 0.11 1.76 4.31
C ARG A 72 -0.01 0.29 4.64
N PRO A 73 -0.99 -0.14 5.45
CA PRO A 73 -1.13 -1.54 5.79
C PRO A 73 -1.14 -2.34 4.49
N LEU A 74 -0.31 -3.39 4.46
CA LEU A 74 -0.25 -4.33 3.35
C LEU A 74 -1.69 -4.72 3.01
N SER A 75 -2.10 -4.27 1.84
CA SER A 75 -3.40 -4.50 1.23
C SER A 75 -4.59 -3.77 1.87
N ARG A 76 -5.27 -2.98 1.02
CA ARG A 76 -6.70 -2.70 1.17
C ARG A 76 -7.53 -3.98 1.40
N SER A 77 -6.96 -5.19 1.24
CA SER A 77 -7.63 -6.49 1.41
C SER A 77 -7.40 -7.18 2.77
N ALA A 78 -6.22 -7.12 3.40
CA ALA A 78 -5.93 -7.97 4.58
C ALA A 78 -6.72 -7.56 5.83
N ALA A 79 -6.96 -6.26 6.01
CA ALA A 79 -7.81 -5.74 7.09
C ALA A 79 -9.29 -5.60 6.70
N THR A 80 -9.70 -6.03 5.50
CA THR A 80 -11.11 -6.00 5.07
C THR A 80 -12.02 -6.79 6.00
N PRO A 81 -11.67 -8.00 6.46
CA PRO A 81 -12.50 -8.74 7.39
C PRO A 81 -12.80 -7.91 8.64
N LEU A 82 -11.77 -7.34 9.26
CA LEU A 82 -11.89 -6.49 10.45
C LEU A 82 -12.76 -5.25 10.22
N ARG A 83 -12.53 -4.51 9.12
CA ARG A 83 -13.33 -3.31 8.80
C ARG A 83 -14.79 -3.66 8.53
N CYS A 84 -15.04 -4.76 7.83
CA CYS A 84 -16.39 -5.26 7.58
C CYS A 84 -17.08 -5.70 8.88
N ALA A 85 -16.36 -6.38 9.78
CA ALA A 85 -16.87 -6.78 11.09
C ALA A 85 -17.26 -5.56 11.93
N ILE A 86 -16.38 -4.57 12.05
CA ILE A 86 -16.66 -3.31 12.75
C ILE A 86 -17.87 -2.60 12.13
N GLY A 87 -17.91 -2.51 10.80
CA GLY A 87 -19.02 -1.90 10.09
C GLY A 87 -20.36 -2.61 10.34
N LYS A 88 -20.36 -3.95 10.40
CA LYS A 88 -21.53 -4.77 10.76
C LYS A 88 -21.99 -4.49 12.19
N VAL A 89 -21.08 -4.46 13.17
CA VAL A 89 -21.44 -4.17 14.58
C VAL A 89 -22.08 -2.78 14.70
N LEU A 90 -21.45 -1.76 14.12
CA LEU A 90 -21.99 -0.39 14.14
C LEU A 90 -23.36 -0.30 13.47
N ARG A 91 -23.54 -0.97 12.34
CA ARG A 91 -24.83 -1.03 11.63
C ARG A 91 -25.89 -1.73 12.48
N SER A 92 -25.56 -2.85 13.11
CA SER A 92 -26.49 -3.60 13.95
C SER A 92 -26.92 -2.79 15.18
N ALA A 93 -25.97 -2.18 15.90
CA ALA A 93 -26.26 -1.33 17.04
C ALA A 93 -27.12 -0.11 16.66
N ARG A 94 -26.85 0.50 15.50
CA ARG A 94 -27.68 1.59 14.96
C ARG A 94 -29.11 1.13 14.68
N ARG A 95 -29.30 -0.06 14.08
CA ARG A 95 -30.62 -0.63 13.78
C ARG A 95 -31.40 -0.99 15.03
N GLN A 96 -30.73 -1.53 16.06
CA GLN A 96 -31.34 -1.82 17.36
C GLN A 96 -31.88 -0.55 18.05
N LYS A 97 -31.23 0.60 17.84
CA LYS A 97 -31.73 1.90 18.28
C LYS A 97 -32.73 2.57 17.31
N HIS A 98 -33.14 1.86 16.25
CA HIS A 98 -34.02 2.38 15.19
C HIS A 98 -33.50 3.67 14.52
N TRP A 99 -32.18 3.87 14.49
CA TRP A 99 -31.57 5.07 13.91
C TRP A 99 -31.28 4.88 12.42
N THR A 100 -31.45 5.96 11.67
CA THR A 100 -31.03 6.06 10.27
C THR A 100 -29.54 6.41 10.18
N VAL A 101 -28.95 6.24 8.98
CA VAL A 101 -27.54 6.62 8.76
C VAL A 101 -27.36 8.14 8.90
N GLU A 102 -28.38 8.92 8.57
CA GLU A 102 -28.44 10.36 8.83
C GLU A 102 -28.29 10.69 10.32
N ASP A 103 -28.99 9.95 11.19
CA ASP A 103 -29.02 10.23 12.62
C ASP A 103 -27.64 10.03 13.25
N ILE A 104 -26.94 8.96 12.88
CA ILE A 104 -25.58 8.69 13.36
C ILE A 104 -24.57 9.70 12.78
N ALA A 105 -24.72 10.08 11.50
CA ALA A 105 -23.87 11.06 10.86
C ALA A 105 -23.96 12.42 11.55
N ARG A 106 -25.19 12.90 11.81
CA ARG A 106 -25.42 14.15 12.56
C ARG A 106 -24.83 14.09 13.96
N LYS A 107 -25.07 13.00 14.71
CA LYS A 107 -24.60 12.86 16.10
C LYS A 107 -23.08 12.68 16.23
N THR A 108 -22.41 12.17 15.19
CA THR A 108 -20.94 12.05 15.16
C THR A 108 -20.25 13.22 14.46
N SER A 109 -21.02 14.20 13.96
CA SER A 109 -20.52 15.33 13.15
C SER A 109 -19.72 14.86 11.92
N THR A 110 -20.21 13.82 11.26
CA THR A 110 -19.59 13.26 10.03
C THR A 110 -20.59 13.25 8.88
N SER A 111 -20.12 13.00 7.66
CA SER A 111 -20.98 12.93 6.48
C SER A 111 -21.69 11.57 6.37
N ARG A 112 -22.91 11.56 5.80
CA ARG A 112 -23.65 10.31 5.50
C ARG A 112 -22.78 9.33 4.73
N ALA A 113 -22.10 9.80 3.68
CA ALA A 113 -21.23 8.98 2.84
C ALA A 113 -20.08 8.34 3.63
N PHE A 114 -19.53 9.06 4.61
CA PHE A 114 -18.51 8.53 5.50
C PHE A 114 -19.06 7.39 6.36
N CYS A 115 -20.22 7.56 7.02
CA CYS A 115 -20.86 6.51 7.80
C CYS A 115 -21.19 5.27 6.95
N ILE A 116 -21.72 5.45 5.74
CA ILE A 116 -21.98 4.33 4.81
C ILE A 116 -20.69 3.59 4.46
N SER A 117 -19.60 4.34 4.24
CA SER A 117 -18.29 3.78 3.90
C SER A 117 -17.70 2.96 5.06
N VAL A 118 -17.85 3.45 6.30
CA VAL A 118 -17.41 2.73 7.51
C VAL A 118 -18.28 1.50 7.76
N GLU A 119 -19.61 1.63 7.74
CA GLU A 119 -20.52 0.48 7.90
C GLU A 119 -20.34 -0.58 6.80
N GLY A 120 -19.87 -0.18 5.62
CA GLY A 120 -19.56 -1.06 4.50
C GLY A 120 -18.15 -1.63 4.50
N GLY A 121 -17.32 -1.34 5.52
CA GLY A 121 -15.94 -1.83 5.62
C GLY A 121 -14.95 -1.24 4.62
N ARG A 122 -15.38 -0.25 3.82
CA ARG A 122 -14.52 0.51 2.90
C ARG A 122 -13.59 1.48 3.63
N ARG A 123 -13.93 1.85 4.86
CA ARG A 123 -13.11 2.62 5.81
C ARG A 123 -13.20 1.98 7.18
N SER A 124 -12.12 2.07 7.97
CA SER A 124 -12.15 1.54 9.34
C SER A 124 -12.78 2.54 10.31
N GLY A 125 -12.61 3.84 10.04
CA GLY A 125 -13.09 4.90 10.92
C GLY A 125 -12.15 5.15 12.10
N PHE A 126 -11.13 4.29 12.32
CA PHE A 126 -10.07 4.49 13.32
C PHE A 126 -9.13 5.62 12.95
N GLU A 127 -9.06 5.98 11.67
CA GLU A 127 -8.27 7.13 11.20
C GLU A 127 -8.88 8.48 11.66
N SER A 128 -10.02 8.43 12.35
CA SER A 128 -10.76 9.58 12.86
C SER A 128 -11.30 9.32 14.26
N ASP A 129 -11.84 10.34 14.91
CA ASP A 129 -12.54 10.20 16.20
C ASP A 129 -13.95 9.57 16.07
N PHE A 130 -14.33 9.14 14.87
CA PHE A 130 -15.64 8.59 14.57
C PHE A 130 -15.99 7.38 15.41
N ILE A 131 -15.13 6.36 15.52
CA ILE A 131 -15.43 5.13 16.29
C ILE A 131 -15.74 5.48 17.74
N ARG A 132 -14.92 6.33 18.36
CA ARG A 132 -15.12 6.79 19.74
C ARG A 132 -16.46 7.51 19.91
N LYS A 133 -16.78 8.43 18.99
CA LYS A 133 -18.07 9.16 19.00
C LYS A 133 -19.25 8.22 18.75
N ALA A 134 -19.14 7.31 17.79
CA ALA A 134 -20.15 6.33 17.43
C ALA A 134 -20.44 5.39 18.60
N CYS A 135 -19.42 4.83 19.26
CA CYS A 135 -19.56 4.03 20.48
C CYS A 135 -20.33 4.79 21.56
N ARG A 136 -19.89 6.02 21.89
CA ARG A 136 -20.55 6.86 22.90
C ARG A 136 -22.02 7.11 22.58
N VAL A 137 -22.32 7.45 21.34
CA VAL A 137 -23.68 7.77 20.87
C VAL A 137 -24.55 6.52 20.80
N LEU A 138 -24.00 5.40 20.34
CA LEU A 138 -24.68 4.10 20.30
C LEU A 138 -24.81 3.46 21.69
N GLY A 139 -24.17 4.00 22.73
CA GLY A 139 -24.18 3.45 24.08
C GLY A 139 -23.37 2.16 24.20
N LEU A 140 -22.39 1.96 23.31
CA LEU A 140 -21.46 0.85 23.33
C LEU A 140 -20.15 1.29 23.97
N GLN A 141 -19.55 0.46 24.82
CA GLN A 141 -18.16 0.67 25.19
C GLN A 141 -17.24 0.15 24.09
N PRO A 142 -16.01 0.71 23.96
CA PRO A 142 -15.03 0.18 23.01
C PRO A 142 -14.70 -1.30 23.22
N VAL A 143 -14.79 -1.78 24.46
CA VAL A 143 -14.58 -3.20 24.80
C VAL A 143 -15.69 -4.10 24.25
N ASP A 144 -16.95 -3.65 24.29
CA ASP A 144 -18.09 -4.40 23.76
C ASP A 144 -18.01 -4.49 22.23
N LEU A 145 -17.57 -3.41 21.59
CA LEU A 145 -17.34 -3.38 20.15
C LEU A 145 -16.26 -4.39 19.74
N LEU A 146 -15.17 -4.50 20.50
CA LEU A 146 -14.11 -5.47 20.23
C LEU A 146 -14.59 -6.91 20.42
N ALA A 147 -15.31 -7.20 21.50
CA ALA A 147 -15.88 -8.52 21.75
C ALA A 147 -16.85 -8.95 20.64
N SER A 148 -17.75 -8.06 20.19
CA SER A 148 -18.66 -8.33 19.07
C SER A 148 -17.93 -8.50 17.73
N VAL A 149 -16.77 -7.84 17.57
CA VAL A 149 -15.95 -7.99 16.36
C VAL A 149 -15.20 -9.32 16.38
N GLU A 150 -14.67 -9.75 17.52
CA GLU A 150 -14.05 -11.07 17.71
C GLU A 150 -15.04 -12.20 17.46
N GLU A 151 -16.29 -12.06 17.89
CA GLU A 151 -17.34 -13.06 17.62
C GLU A 151 -17.70 -13.15 16.13
N ILE A 152 -17.61 -12.04 15.39
CA ILE A 152 -17.87 -12.00 13.95
C ILE A 152 -16.66 -12.48 13.12
N LEU A 153 -15.46 -12.25 13.64
CA LEU A 153 -14.21 -12.70 13.05
C LEU A 153 -13.85 -14.04 13.67
N ASP A 154 -14.38 -15.13 13.13
CA ASP A 154 -13.98 -16.47 13.59
C ASP A 154 -12.45 -16.63 13.37
N VAL A 155 -11.68 -16.42 14.43
CA VAL A 155 -10.19 -16.38 14.40
C VAL A 155 -9.63 -17.75 13.99
N SER A 156 -10.47 -18.80 14.08
CA SER A 156 -10.25 -20.16 13.60
C SER A 156 -9.90 -20.22 12.11
N ASP A 157 -10.48 -19.35 11.27
CA ASP A 157 -10.26 -19.36 9.81
C ASP A 157 -8.90 -18.73 9.42
N ILE A 158 -8.39 -17.80 10.23
CA ILE A 158 -7.11 -17.13 9.97
C ILE A 158 -5.93 -18.07 10.27
N ILE A 159 -6.04 -18.90 11.31
CA ILE A 159 -5.03 -19.91 11.66
C ILE A 159 -5.02 -21.05 10.65
N SER A 160 -6.20 -21.43 10.14
CA SER A 160 -6.35 -22.50 9.13
C SER A 160 -5.66 -22.14 7.81
N HIS A 161 -5.69 -20.87 7.39
CA HIS A 161 -5.01 -20.42 6.18
C HIS A 161 -3.47 -20.29 6.28
N GLN A 162 -2.88 -20.36 7.47
CA GLN A 162 -1.41 -20.42 7.61
C GLN A 162 -0.86 -21.85 7.57
N LYS A 163 -1.71 -22.88 7.72
CA LYS A 163 -1.29 -24.29 7.67
C LYS A 163 -1.34 -24.92 6.27
N ASP A 164 -2.10 -24.32 5.35
CA ASP A 164 -2.32 -24.85 3.99
C ASP A 164 -1.52 -24.15 2.88
N GLN A 165 -0.46 -23.41 3.23
CA GLN A 165 0.61 -23.15 2.27
C GLN A 165 1.71 -24.20 2.45
N PRO A 166 1.73 -25.28 1.64
CA PRO A 166 3.00 -25.95 1.40
C PRO A 166 3.94 -24.94 0.75
N ARG A 167 4.95 -24.49 1.51
CA ARG A 167 6.20 -23.95 0.95
C ARG A 167 6.90 -25.08 0.22
N SER A 168 6.50 -25.31 -1.02
CA SER A 168 7.34 -25.97 -2.01
C SER A 168 7.22 -25.18 -3.30
N LEU A 169 8.29 -24.49 -3.68
CA LEU A 169 8.49 -24.14 -5.08
C LEU A 169 8.36 -25.44 -5.88
N PRO A 170 7.48 -25.53 -6.89
CA PRO A 170 7.44 -26.71 -7.74
C PRO A 170 8.81 -26.83 -8.42
N ALA A 171 9.48 -27.95 -8.18
CA ALA A 171 10.62 -28.35 -8.98
C ALA A 171 10.11 -28.67 -10.40
N GLY A 172 10.67 -28.01 -11.41
CA GLY A 172 10.49 -28.37 -12.82
C GLY A 172 9.15 -27.98 -13.43
N ASP A 173 9.06 -26.73 -13.88
CA ASP A 173 8.93 -26.37 -15.30
C ASP A 173 8.38 -24.95 -15.37
N SER A 174 9.21 -24.03 -15.87
CA SER A 174 8.78 -22.67 -16.19
C SER A 174 7.56 -22.74 -17.11
N PRO A 175 6.45 -22.02 -16.84
CA PRO A 175 5.39 -21.87 -17.82
C PRO A 175 6.01 -21.25 -19.09
N PRO A 176 5.59 -21.67 -20.30
CA PRO A 176 6.13 -21.09 -21.52
C PRO A 176 5.93 -19.58 -21.44
N GLY A 177 7.06 -18.86 -21.37
CA GLY A 177 7.05 -17.41 -21.35
C GLY A 177 6.22 -16.91 -22.53
N ILE A 178 5.47 -15.83 -22.31
CA ILE A 178 4.81 -15.13 -23.40
C ILE A 178 5.90 -14.88 -24.46
N PRO A 179 5.75 -15.38 -25.70
CA PRO A 179 6.77 -15.18 -26.70
C PRO A 179 6.95 -13.67 -26.89
N LEU A 180 8.19 -13.21 -26.74
CA LEU A 180 8.58 -11.88 -27.21
C LEU A 180 8.12 -11.81 -28.66
N ILE A 181 7.18 -10.92 -28.95
CA ILE A 181 6.86 -10.56 -30.33
C ILE A 181 8.19 -10.03 -30.88
N ALA A 182 8.81 -10.81 -31.77
CA ALA A 182 9.87 -10.34 -32.63
C ALA A 182 9.21 -9.33 -33.58
N SER A 183 9.07 -8.08 -33.13
CA SER A 183 8.75 -6.98 -34.01
C SER A 183 10.02 -6.66 -34.79
N GLU A 184 10.14 -7.38 -35.91
CA GLU A 184 10.68 -6.96 -37.19
C GLU A 184 11.44 -5.64 -37.19
N LEU A 185 12.73 -5.80 -37.43
CA LEU A 185 13.61 -4.91 -38.16
C LEU A 185 12.86 -4.14 -39.27
N THR A 186 12.37 -2.93 -39.01
CA THR A 186 12.03 -1.96 -40.06
C THR A 186 12.26 -0.50 -39.59
N ALA A 187 13.27 0.11 -40.22
CA ALA A 187 13.35 1.51 -40.64
C ALA A 187 13.10 2.64 -39.62
N TYR A 188 14.19 3.24 -39.12
CA TYR A 188 14.28 4.70 -39.05
C TYR A 188 15.28 5.15 -40.13
N PRO A 189 14.88 5.95 -41.13
CA PRO A 189 15.83 6.61 -42.02
C PRO A 189 16.50 7.79 -41.30
N GLU A 190 17.67 8.17 -41.83
CA GLU A 190 18.62 9.17 -41.29
C GLU A 190 18.03 10.56 -41.00
#